data_AF-A0AB36J6K2-F1
#
_entry.id   AF-A0AB36J6K2-F1
#
_cell.length_a   1.000
_cell.length_b   1.000
_cell.length_c   1.000
_cell.angle_alpha   90.00
_cell.angle_beta   90.00
_cell.angle_gamma   90.00
#
_symmetry.space_group_name_H-M   'P 1'
#
loop_
_entity.id
_entity.type
_entity.pdbx_description
1 polymer ?
#
loop_
_entity_poly.entity_id
_entity_poly.type
_entity_poly.pdbx_seq_one_letter_code
_entity_poly.pdbx_strand_id
1 'polypeptide(L)'
;MNKLEVAKLYKTIKKRYSNFDASLQAVEEDLDVLKDIPYEVAVSNFRQHFMTSDFPPKISQIRGRLGEQLERERMRRQTEELMHEMDASRLEAVPPPIGLKEEIYARLNVQH
;
A
#
# COMPACT_ATOMS: atom_id res chain seq x y z
N MET A 1 2.09 17.51 3.20
CA MET A 1 2.44 18.04 4.53
C MET A 1 2.79 19.52 4.47
N ASN A 2 2.57 20.24 5.57
CA ASN A 2 2.95 21.64 5.76
C ASN A 2 4.35 21.76 6.41
N LYS A 3 5.00 22.94 6.30
CA LYS A 3 6.34 23.21 6.88
C LYS A 3 6.44 22.88 8.38
N LEU A 4 5.41 23.20 9.14
CA LEU A 4 5.31 22.87 10.58
C LEU A 4 5.32 21.36 10.84
N GLU A 5 4.68 20.58 9.96
CA GLU A 5 4.62 19.13 10.06
C GLU A 5 5.96 18.49 9.68
N VAL A 6 6.63 19.00 8.63
CA VAL A 6 7.99 18.58 8.27
C VAL A 6 8.96 18.84 9.42
N ALA A 7 8.93 20.03 10.01
CA ALA A 7 9.75 20.35 11.17
C ALA A 7 9.48 19.43 12.38
N LYS A 8 8.21 19.09 12.65
CA LYS A 8 7.84 18.11 13.68
C LYS A 8 8.41 16.72 13.37
N LEU A 9 8.38 16.29 12.11
CA LEU A 9 8.95 15.03 11.67
C LEU A 9 10.48 15.00 11.90
N TYR A 10 11.19 16.05 11.47
CA TYR A 10 12.64 16.17 11.62
C TYR A 10 13.06 16.17 13.10
N LYS A 11 12.32 16.87 13.95
CA LYS A 11 12.53 16.83 15.40
C LYS A 11 12.38 15.42 15.97
N THR A 12 11.44 14.64 15.45
CA THR A 12 11.21 13.25 15.87
C THR A 12 12.35 12.34 15.41
N ILE A 13 12.84 12.53 14.18
CA ILE A 13 14.01 11.79 13.66
C ILE A 13 15.26 12.12 14.46
N LYS A 14 15.54 13.41 14.72
CA LYS A 14 16.68 13.90 15.51
C LYS A 14 16.71 13.34 16.93
N LYS A 15 15.54 13.18 17.57
CA LYS A 15 15.44 12.56 18.90
C LYS A 15 15.94 11.13 18.91
N ARG A 16 15.79 10.39 17.81
CA ARG A 16 16.27 9.01 17.69
C ARG A 16 17.71 8.95 17.18
N TYR A 17 18.03 9.81 16.22
CA TYR A 17 19.33 9.85 15.56
C TYR A 17 19.98 11.21 15.86
N SER A 18 20.84 11.25 16.88
CA SER A 18 21.52 12.47 17.31
C SER A 18 22.32 13.15 16.20
N ASN A 19 22.82 12.39 15.22
CA ASN A 19 23.61 12.88 14.10
C ASN A 19 22.77 13.35 12.90
N PHE A 20 21.44 13.19 12.93
CA PHE A 20 20.58 13.61 11.82
C PHE A 20 20.56 15.14 11.70
N ASP A 21 20.56 15.69 10.48
CA ASP A 21 20.42 17.14 10.31
C ASP A 21 18.95 17.56 10.45
N ALA A 22 18.69 18.43 11.42
CA ALA A 22 17.38 19.01 11.68
C ALA A 22 17.38 20.53 11.53
N SER A 23 18.32 21.05 10.74
CA SER A 23 18.42 22.46 10.38
C SER A 23 17.15 22.95 9.66
N LEU A 24 16.86 24.25 9.78
CA LEU A 24 15.76 24.88 9.04
C LEU A 24 15.98 24.79 7.52
N GLN A 25 17.23 24.81 7.08
CA GLN A 25 17.59 24.70 5.68
C GLN A 25 17.22 23.33 5.10
N ALA A 26 17.56 22.23 5.79
CA ALA A 26 17.15 20.89 5.36
C ALA A 26 15.62 20.72 5.35
N VAL A 27 14.91 21.32 6.32
CA VAL A 27 13.44 21.31 6.35
C VAL A 27 12.84 22.06 5.16
N GLU A 28 13.45 23.16 4.71
CA GLU A 28 12.99 23.91 3.54
C GLU A 28 13.29 23.18 2.22
N GLU A 29 14.49 22.59 2.10
CA GLU A 29 14.88 21.82 0.92
C GLU A 29 13.95 20.61 0.70
N ASP A 30 13.62 19.90 1.76
CA ASP A 30 12.79 18.69 1.69
C ASP A 30 11.28 18.95 1.77
N LEU A 31 10.87 20.21 1.99
CA LEU A 31 9.45 20.60 2.01
C LEU A 31 8.76 20.27 0.68
N ASP A 32 9.43 20.57 -0.43
CA ASP A 32 8.90 20.33 -1.77
C ASP A 32 8.73 18.84 -2.09
N VAL A 33 9.54 17.99 -1.45
CA VAL A 33 9.52 16.53 -1.65
C VAL A 33 8.43 15.87 -0.80
N LEU A 34 8.17 16.43 0.39
CA LEU A 34 7.22 15.89 1.37
C LEU A 34 5.83 16.53 1.30
N LYS A 35 5.61 17.55 0.46
CA LYS A 35 4.31 18.22 0.36
C LYS A 35 3.18 17.30 -0.09
N ASP A 36 3.48 16.31 -0.93
CA ASP A 36 2.51 15.39 -1.51
C ASP A 36 2.03 14.30 -0.54
N ILE A 37 2.73 14.08 0.57
CA ILE A 37 2.40 13.00 1.51
C ILE A 37 1.73 13.56 2.78
N PRO A 38 0.76 12.85 3.38
CA PRO A 38 0.21 13.20 4.68
C PRO A 38 1.22 12.97 5.82
N TYR A 39 1.11 13.77 6.90
CA TYR A 39 2.01 13.69 8.06
C TYR A 39 2.00 12.31 8.74
N GLU A 40 0.82 11.75 8.91
CA GLU A 40 0.64 10.45 9.56
C GLU A 40 1.35 9.33 8.79
N VAL A 41 1.30 9.38 7.45
CA VAL A 41 1.98 8.39 6.59
C VAL A 41 3.49 8.54 6.72
N ALA A 42 4.01 9.77 6.70
CA ALA A 42 5.44 10.02 6.88
C ALA A 42 5.95 9.50 8.23
N VAL A 43 5.18 9.68 9.30
CA VAL A 43 5.49 9.14 10.64
C VAL A 43 5.41 7.62 10.66
N SER A 44 4.42 7.02 10.01
CA SER A 44 4.30 5.56 9.91
C SER A 44 5.48 4.94 9.19
N ASN A 45 5.87 5.50 8.03
CA ASN A 45 7.04 5.07 7.26
C ASN A 45 8.33 5.25 8.08
N PHE A 46 8.47 6.36 8.80
CA PHE A 46 9.58 6.58 9.72
C PHE A 46 9.65 5.50 10.81
N ARG A 47 8.50 5.16 11.44
CA ARG A 47 8.43 4.10 12.45
C ARG A 47 8.85 2.75 11.89
N GLN A 48 8.38 2.40 10.68
CA GLN A 48 8.79 1.16 10.02
C GLN A 48 10.29 1.13 9.75
N HIS A 49 10.85 2.22 9.20
CA HIS A 49 12.29 2.32 8.96
C HIS A 49 13.08 2.15 10.25
N PHE A 50 12.69 2.88 11.29
CA PHE A 50 13.30 2.82 12.61
C PHE A 50 13.34 1.38 13.19
N MET A 51 12.29 0.59 12.99
CA MET A 51 12.27 -0.81 13.46
C MET A 51 13.22 -1.75 12.69
N THR A 52 13.68 -1.33 11.51
CA THR A 52 14.49 -2.17 10.60
C THR A 52 15.92 -1.68 10.40
N SER A 53 16.24 -0.45 10.83
CA SER A 53 17.53 0.18 10.55
C SER A 53 18.02 1.08 11.68
N ASP A 54 19.27 0.89 12.06
CA ASP A 54 19.99 1.73 13.02
C ASP A 54 20.51 3.04 12.43
N PHE A 55 20.37 3.23 11.12
CA PHE A 55 20.82 4.44 10.43
C PHE A 55 19.67 5.42 10.17
N PRO A 56 19.95 6.74 10.18
CA PRO A 56 18.93 7.74 9.89
C PRO A 56 18.35 7.52 8.48
N PRO A 57 17.03 7.60 8.32
CA PRO A 57 16.41 7.46 7.01
C PRO A 57 16.72 8.64 6.10
N LYS A 58 16.81 8.36 4.80
CA LYS A 58 16.74 9.37 3.75
C LYS A 58 15.30 9.82 3.53
N ILE A 59 15.11 11.01 2.99
CA ILE A 59 13.78 11.57 2.74
C ILE A 59 13.00 10.76 1.70
N SER A 60 13.68 10.16 0.72
CA SER A 60 13.07 9.20 -0.20
C SER A 60 12.53 7.95 0.51
N GLN A 61 13.15 7.50 1.60
CA GLN A 61 12.68 6.36 2.39
C GLN A 61 11.48 6.73 3.25
N ILE A 62 11.45 7.96 3.78
CA ILE A 62 10.31 8.50 4.55
C ILE A 62 9.09 8.72 3.64
N ARG A 63 9.32 9.30 2.45
CA ARG A 63 8.28 9.42 1.41
C ARG A 63 7.74 8.06 1.03
N GLY A 64 8.59 7.04 1.09
CA GLY A 64 8.25 5.66 0.81
C GLY A 64 7.77 5.51 -0.63
N ARG A 65 7.08 4.40 -0.89
CA ARG A 65 6.40 4.15 -2.17
C ARG A 65 4.90 4.33 -1.99
N LEU A 66 4.47 5.55 -1.63
CA LEU A 66 3.06 5.86 -1.33
C LEU A 66 2.11 5.33 -2.41
N GLY A 67 2.46 5.52 -3.69
CA GLY A 67 1.67 5.00 -4.81
C GLY A 67 1.55 3.46 -4.80
N GLU A 68 2.62 2.73 -4.52
CA GLU A 68 2.56 1.27 -4.43
C GLU A 68 1.82 0.78 -3.17
N GLN A 69 1.88 1.52 -2.07
CA GLN A 69 1.14 1.18 -0.85
C GLN A 69 -0.37 1.35 -1.07
N LEU A 70 -0.78 2.47 -1.66
CA LEU A 70 -2.18 2.73 -2.02
C LEU A 70 -2.70 1.69 -3.02
N GLU A 71 -1.90 1.37 -4.02
CA GLU A 71 -2.28 0.38 -5.02
C GLU A 71 -2.36 -1.04 -4.42
N ARG A 72 -1.46 -1.41 -3.50
CA ARG A 72 -1.55 -2.67 -2.76
C ARG A 72 -2.81 -2.76 -1.90
N GLU A 73 -3.16 -1.70 -1.19
CA GLU A 73 -4.41 -1.67 -0.41
C GLU A 73 -5.64 -1.78 -1.31
N ARG A 74 -5.62 -1.13 -2.46
CA ARG A 74 -6.69 -1.23 -3.46
C ARG A 74 -6.83 -2.66 -3.98
N MET A 75 -5.73 -3.29 -4.40
CA MET A 75 -5.72 -4.68 -4.86
C MET A 75 -6.21 -5.64 -3.77
N ARG A 76 -5.81 -5.41 -2.52
CA ARG A 76 -6.25 -6.21 -1.38
C ARG A 76 -7.77 -6.14 -1.21
N ARG A 77 -8.35 -4.93 -1.21
CA ARG A 77 -9.81 -4.76 -1.10
C ARG A 77 -10.54 -5.44 -2.26
N GLN A 78 -10.09 -5.25 -3.49
CA GLN A 78 -10.67 -5.91 -4.67
C GLN A 78 -10.62 -7.45 -4.57
N THR A 79 -9.54 -7.99 -4.00
CA THR A 79 -9.41 -9.44 -3.78
C THR A 79 -10.37 -9.93 -2.70
N GLU A 80 -10.51 -9.19 -1.60
CA GLU A 80 -11.44 -9.49 -0.52
C GLU A 80 -12.90 -9.46 -1.03
N GLU A 81 -13.26 -8.47 -1.84
CA GLU A 81 -14.58 -8.37 -2.51
C GLU A 81 -14.83 -9.56 -3.44
N LEU A 82 -13.88 -9.89 -4.32
CA LEU A 82 -14.00 -11.03 -5.24
C LEU A 82 -14.19 -12.36 -4.48
N MET A 83 -13.42 -12.57 -3.41
CA MET A 83 -13.54 -13.79 -2.60
C MET A 83 -14.92 -13.90 -1.95
N HIS A 84 -15.46 -12.78 -1.47
CA HIS A 84 -16.81 -12.75 -0.91
C HIS A 84 -17.89 -13.07 -1.96
N GLU A 85 -17.76 -12.55 -3.18
CA GLU A 85 -18.66 -12.89 -4.30
C GLU A 85 -18.56 -14.37 -4.70
N MET A 86 -17.35 -14.92 -4.73
CA MET A 86 -17.13 -16.34 -5.01
C MET A 86 -17.74 -17.24 -3.94
N ASP A 87 -17.62 -16.87 -2.67
CA ASP A 87 -18.22 -17.62 -1.56
C ASP A 87 -19.75 -17.55 -1.61
N ALA A 88 -20.33 -16.39 -1.90
CA ALA A 88 -21.77 -16.25 -2.11
C ALA A 88 -22.26 -17.11 -3.30
N SER A 89 -21.55 -17.04 -4.43
CA SER A 89 -21.88 -17.84 -5.62
C SER A 89 -21.77 -19.34 -5.35
N ARG A 90 -20.83 -19.77 -4.51
CA ARG A 90 -20.68 -21.18 -4.11
C ARG A 90 -21.86 -21.67 -3.28
N LEU A 91 -22.43 -20.82 -2.43
CA LEU A 91 -23.63 -21.16 -1.64
C LEU A 91 -24.88 -21.32 -2.53
N GLU A 92 -24.97 -20.54 -3.61
CA GLU A 92 -26.09 -20.58 -4.56
C GLU A 92 -25.89 -21.60 -5.69
N ALA A 93 -24.69 -22.18 -5.82
CA ALA A 93 -24.35 -23.09 -6.89
C ALA A 93 -25.21 -24.35 -6.83
N VAL A 94 -26.05 -24.53 -7.85
CA VAL A 94 -26.77 -25.78 -8.11
C VAL A 94 -25.97 -26.66 -9.07
N PRO A 95 -26.08 -28.00 -8.97
CA PRO A 95 -25.44 -28.87 -9.93
C PRO A 95 -25.94 -28.55 -11.35
N PRO A 96 -25.06 -28.63 -12.37
CA PRO A 96 -25.48 -28.42 -13.74
C PRO A 96 -26.55 -29.45 -14.13
N PRO A 97 -27.52 -29.08 -14.99
CA PRO A 97 -28.50 -30.02 -15.54
C PRO A 97 -27.83 -31.26 -16.13
N ILE A 98 -28.44 -32.43 -15.89
CA ILE A 98 -27.98 -33.71 -16.41
C ILE A 98 -27.93 -33.63 -17.95
N GLY A 99 -26.80 -34.01 -18.56
CA GLY A 99 -26.63 -34.00 -20.03
C GLY A 99 -26.11 -32.68 -20.60
N LEU A 100 -26.03 -31.60 -19.82
CA LEU A 100 -25.62 -30.27 -20.32
C LEU A 100 -24.18 -30.28 -20.88
N LYS A 101 -23.28 -31.03 -20.25
CA LYS A 101 -21.89 -31.14 -20.70
C LYS A 101 -21.82 -31.79 -22.09
N GLU A 102 -22.56 -32.87 -22.28
CA GLU A 102 -22.67 -33.62 -23.53
C GLU A 102 -23.27 -32.76 -24.64
N GLU A 103 -24.32 -31.98 -24.33
CA GLU A 103 -24.91 -31.02 -25.27
C GLU A 103 -23.94 -29.91 -25.69
N ILE A 104 -23.18 -29.36 -24.74
CA ILE A 104 -22.18 -28.32 -25.03
C ILE A 104 -21.06 -28.88 -25.92
N TYR A 105 -20.58 -30.09 -25.63
CA TYR A 105 -19.51 -30.71 -26.42
C TYR A 105 -19.95 -31.08 -27.84
N ALA A 106 -21.20 -31.53 -28.00
CA ALA A 106 -21.79 -31.74 -29.31
C ALA A 106 -21.88 -30.44 -30.13
N ARG A 107 -22.20 -29.30 -29.49
CA ARG A 107 -22.23 -27.99 -30.17
C ARG A 107 -20.85 -27.44 -30.50
N LEU A 108 -19.84 -27.72 -29.67
CA LEU A 108 -18.47 -27.26 -29.86
C LEU A 108 -17.63 -28.15 -30.77
N ASN A 109 -18.19 -29.26 -31.31
CA ASN A 109 -17.47 -30.27 -32.08
C ASN A 109 -16.21 -30.79 -31.38
N VAL A 110 -16.21 -30.81 -30.04
CA VAL A 110 -15.12 -31.37 -29.24
C VAL A 110 -15.41 -32.87 -29.14
N GLN A 111 -14.74 -33.66 -29.98
CA GLN A 111 -14.79 -35.12 -29.91
C GLN A 111 -13.96 -35.59 -28.71
N HIS A 112 -14.56 -36.42 -27.85
CA HIS A 112 -13.86 -37.17 -26.81
C HIS A 112 -13.18 -38.41 -27.38
#